data_AF-A0A2P4ZWF5-F1
#
_entry.id   AF-A0A2P4ZWF5-F1
#
_cell.length_a   1.000
_cell.length_b   1.000
_cell.length_c   1.000
_cell.angle_alpha   90.00
_cell.angle_beta   90.00
_cell.angle_gamma   90.00
#
_symmetry.space_group_name_H-M   'P 1'
#
loop_
_entity.id
_entity.type
_entity.pdbx_description
1 polymer ?
#
loop_
_entity_poly.entity_id
_entity_poly.type
_entity_poly.pdbx_seq_one_letter_code
_entity_poly.pdbx_strand_id
1 'polypeptide(L)'
;MRPTQILGVGKYRHLKLTTKDVGRGFYKGNRTGAMGRHTKYGGYIIEWSKVRTYVVPQNLSESKVRMPDHCYIYNVLHLTPFVSREVRSEPGDYKGLAKGPQDPYFYVEQWKRYNGVD
;
A
#
# COMPACT_ATOMS: atom_id res chain seq x y z
N MET A 1 -31.96 10.17 32.96
CA MET A 1 -31.35 11.41 33.49
C MET A 1 -29.91 11.48 32.99
N ARG A 2 -29.50 12.54 32.26
CA ARG A 2 -28.09 12.71 31.86
C ARG A 2 -27.38 13.57 32.91
N PRO A 3 -26.21 13.16 33.43
CA PRO A 3 -25.48 13.94 34.42
C PRO A 3 -24.99 15.27 33.82
N THR A 4 -24.96 16.32 34.66
CA THR A 4 -24.57 17.68 34.28
C THR A 4 -23.07 17.79 33.96
N GLN A 5 -22.71 18.70 33.07
CA GLN A 5 -21.38 18.82 32.46
C GLN A 5 -20.22 18.90 33.49
N ILE A 6 -20.46 19.51 34.65
CA ILE A 6 -19.48 19.71 35.72
C ILE A 6 -19.11 18.41 36.46
N LEU A 7 -20.01 17.41 36.48
CA LEU A 7 -19.80 16.12 37.15
C LEU A 7 -18.91 15.17 36.33
N GLY A 8 -18.57 15.51 35.08
CA GLY A 8 -17.66 14.74 34.21
C GLY A 8 -16.19 15.22 34.24
N VAL A 9 -15.91 16.40 34.80
CA VAL A 9 -14.63 17.11 34.67
C VAL A 9 -13.46 16.33 35.31
N GLY A 10 -13.70 15.64 36.42
CA GLY A 10 -12.68 14.83 37.10
C GLY A 10 -12.17 13.63 36.30
N LYS A 11 -12.96 13.14 35.32
CA LYS A 11 -12.59 11.99 34.48
C LYS A 11 -11.66 12.36 33.33
N TYR A 12 -11.71 13.59 32.84
CA TYR A 12 -10.93 14.04 31.68
C TYR A 12 -9.46 14.28 32.00
N ARG A 13 -9.11 14.61 33.25
CA ARG A 13 -7.73 14.91 33.65
C ARG A 13 -6.77 13.72 33.51
N HIS A 14 -7.28 12.49 33.60
CA HIS A 14 -6.46 11.27 33.50
C HIS A 14 -6.46 10.66 32.08
N LEU A 15 -7.11 11.31 31.11
CA LEU A 15 -7.04 10.90 29.71
C LEU A 15 -5.71 11.34 29.10
N LYS A 16 -5.26 10.61 28.07
CA LYS A 16 -4.03 10.97 27.35
C LYS A 16 -4.24 12.25 26.56
N LEU A 17 -3.33 13.19 26.73
CA LEU A 17 -3.37 14.48 26.05
C LEU A 17 -3.26 14.33 24.53
N THR A 18 -4.12 15.07 23.83
CA THR A 18 -4.18 15.24 22.39
C THR A 18 -3.82 16.67 22.01
N THR A 19 -3.55 16.90 20.73
CA THR A 19 -3.17 18.21 20.20
C THR A 19 -4.26 19.27 20.36
N LYS A 20 -5.49 18.89 20.71
CA LYS A 20 -6.65 19.78 20.79
C LYS A 20 -7.07 20.11 22.23
N ASP A 21 -6.43 19.49 23.21
CA ASP A 21 -6.75 19.69 24.63
C ASP A 21 -6.03 20.89 25.25
N VAL A 22 -4.90 21.30 24.67
CA VAL A 22 -4.03 22.35 25.21
C VAL A 22 -3.62 23.34 24.12
N GLY A 23 -3.25 24.54 24.56
CA GLY A 23 -2.81 25.64 23.69
C GLY A 23 -1.35 25.53 23.24
N ARG A 24 -0.67 26.68 23.19
CA ARG A 24 0.68 26.83 22.62
C ARG A 24 1.71 25.95 23.35
N GLY A 25 2.66 25.39 22.59
CA GLY A 25 3.81 24.66 23.12
C GLY A 25 3.68 23.13 23.12
N PHE A 26 2.46 22.58 23.02
CA PHE A 26 2.26 21.14 22.88
C PHE A 26 2.13 20.74 21.41
N TYR A 27 3.18 20.09 20.88
CA TYR A 27 3.16 19.50 19.55
C TYR A 27 3.20 17.97 19.64
N LYS A 28 2.33 17.30 18.89
CA LYS A 28 2.29 15.84 18.78
C LYS A 28 2.04 15.46 17.33
N GLY A 29 2.93 14.66 16.76
CA GLY A 29 2.87 14.28 15.34
C GLY A 29 1.89 13.13 15.05
N ASN A 30 1.53 12.99 13.78
CA ASN A 30 0.61 11.97 13.26
C ASN A 30 1.31 10.84 12.48
N ARG A 31 2.58 10.55 12.82
CA ARG A 31 3.40 9.51 12.17
C ARG A 31 3.54 9.66 10.65
N THR A 32 3.56 10.88 10.14
CA THR A 32 3.82 11.15 8.72
C THR A 32 5.27 10.84 8.30
N GLY A 33 6.18 10.68 9.28
CA GLY A 33 7.60 10.45 9.07
C GLY A 33 8.39 11.74 8.88
N ALA A 34 9.72 11.69 9.06
CA ALA A 34 10.60 12.83 8.86
C ALA A 34 11.05 12.92 7.40
N MET A 35 10.53 13.89 6.65
CA MET A 35 10.82 14.08 5.22
C MET A 35 12.03 15.00 4.96
N GLY A 36 12.83 15.25 5.99
CA GLY A 36 13.89 16.25 5.96
C GLY A 36 14.32 16.66 7.36
N ARG A 37 14.78 17.91 7.50
CA ARG A 37 15.34 18.43 8.76
C ARG A 37 14.94 19.88 9.03
N HIS A 38 14.83 20.23 10.31
CA HIS A 38 14.66 21.62 10.74
C HIS A 38 15.94 22.43 10.54
N THR A 39 15.80 23.73 10.30
CA THR A 39 16.92 24.68 10.27
C THR A 39 17.08 25.35 11.63
N LYS A 40 18.26 25.95 11.87
CA LYS A 40 18.54 26.69 13.11
C LYS A 40 17.61 27.89 13.35
N TYR A 41 16.93 28.37 12.31
CA TYR A 41 16.01 29.51 12.35
C TYR A 41 14.53 29.10 12.30
N GLY A 42 14.22 27.83 12.54
CA GLY A 42 12.84 27.33 12.58
C GLY A 42 12.22 26.98 11.22
N GLY A 43 13.00 27.05 10.13
CA GLY A 43 12.58 26.55 8.82
C GLY A 43 12.66 25.03 8.71
N TYR A 44 12.29 24.50 7.53
CA TYR A 44 12.37 23.06 7.22
C TYR A 44 12.94 22.86 5.82
N ILE A 45 13.94 21.99 5.68
CA ILE A 45 14.55 21.60 4.40
C ILE A 45 14.12 20.18 4.09
N ILE A 46 13.53 19.97 2.91
CA ILE A 46 13.07 18.67 2.42
C ILE A 46 14.27 17.87 1.88
N GLU A 47 14.38 16.62 2.29
CA GLU A 47 15.36 15.67 1.76
C GLU A 47 14.62 14.67 0.84
N TRP A 48 14.74 14.88 -0.48
CA TRP A 48 13.99 14.09 -1.48
C TRP A 48 14.25 12.59 -1.43
N SER A 49 15.41 12.15 -0.94
CA SER A 49 15.71 10.72 -0.71
C SER A 49 14.82 10.05 0.34
N LYS A 50 14.18 10.82 1.24
CA LYS A 50 13.26 10.32 2.26
C LYS A 50 11.79 10.44 1.86
N VAL A 51 11.51 11.17 0.78
CA VAL A 51 10.15 11.38 0.27
C VAL A 51 9.68 10.09 -0.40
N ARG A 52 8.58 9.51 0.10
CA ARG A 52 8.00 8.29 -0.46
C ARG A 52 7.27 8.61 -1.76
N THR A 53 7.56 7.84 -2.80
CA THR A 53 6.85 7.89 -4.09
C THR A 53 6.07 6.59 -4.30
N TYR A 54 4.91 6.67 -4.96
CA TYR A 54 4.16 5.49 -5.40
C TYR A 54 4.39 5.31 -6.89
N VAL A 55 5.16 4.29 -7.26
CA VAL A 55 5.49 4.01 -8.67
C VAL A 55 4.31 3.33 -9.32
N VAL A 56 3.71 3.99 -10.31
CA VAL A 56 2.61 3.46 -11.10
C VAL A 56 3.18 2.83 -12.37
N PRO A 57 2.87 1.56 -12.70
CA PRO A 57 3.29 0.94 -13.95
C PRO A 57 2.82 1.74 -15.16
N GLN A 58 3.64 1.76 -16.22
CA GLN A 58 3.25 2.37 -17.49
C GLN A 58 2.05 1.62 -18.08
N ASN A 59 1.18 2.35 -18.77
CA ASN A 59 0.00 1.84 -19.49
C ASN A 59 -1.08 1.17 -18.62
N LEU A 60 -1.07 1.38 -17.30
CA LEU A 60 -2.10 0.85 -16.40
C LEU A 60 -3.53 1.36 -16.76
N SER A 61 -3.64 2.61 -17.23
CA SER A 61 -4.91 3.25 -17.58
C SER A 61 -5.47 2.86 -18.96
N GLU A 62 -4.66 2.26 -19.83
CA GLU A 62 -5.04 1.83 -21.19
C GLU A 62 -5.86 0.53 -21.19
N SER A 63 -6.09 -0.04 -20.00
CA SER A 63 -6.92 -1.22 -19.73
C SER A 63 -8.44 -1.01 -19.94
N LYS A 64 -8.90 0.21 -20.23
CA LYS A 64 -10.33 0.52 -20.41
C LYS A 64 -10.75 0.40 -21.87
N VAL A 65 -11.43 -0.70 -22.18
CA VAL A 65 -12.10 -0.94 -23.46
C VAL A 65 -13.29 0.03 -23.62
N ARG A 66 -13.25 0.87 -24.65
CA ARG A 66 -14.45 1.37 -25.34
C ARG A 66 -14.38 0.88 -26.78
N MET A 67 -15.15 -0.16 -27.08
CA MET A 67 -15.49 -0.50 -28.47
C MET A 67 -16.62 0.46 -28.88
N PRO A 68 -16.52 1.09 -30.06
CA PRO A 68 -16.96 0.39 -31.26
C PRO A 68 -15.98 0.66 -32.43
N ASP A 69 -15.93 -0.24 -33.41
CA ASP A 69 -15.35 0.03 -34.74
C ASP A 69 -13.81 -0.04 -34.86
N HIS A 70 -13.30 -1.27 -35.05
CA HIS A 70 -12.08 -1.62 -35.81
C HIS A 70 -10.69 -1.27 -35.23
N CYS A 71 -10.07 -2.33 -34.69
CA CYS A 71 -8.66 -2.75 -34.81
C CYS A 71 -7.52 -1.81 -34.36
N TYR A 72 -6.95 -2.12 -33.18
CA TYR A 72 -5.51 -2.04 -32.87
C TYR A 72 -5.14 -3.16 -31.88
N ILE A 73 -4.02 -3.86 -32.10
CA ILE A 73 -3.39 -4.76 -31.12
C ILE A 73 -2.22 -4.00 -30.49
N TYR A 74 -2.42 -3.48 -29.29
CA TYR A 74 -1.35 -3.03 -28.39
C TYR A 74 -1.64 -3.57 -27.00
N ASN A 75 -0.60 -4.04 -26.31
CA ASN A 75 -0.62 -4.69 -24.99
C ASN A 75 -1.65 -4.09 -24.01
N VAL A 76 -2.84 -4.68 -23.94
CA VAL A 76 -3.86 -4.28 -22.98
C VAL A 76 -3.73 -5.17 -21.75
N LEU A 77 -3.37 -4.57 -20.61
CA LEU A 77 -3.44 -5.22 -19.31
C LEU A 77 -4.92 -5.40 -18.93
N HIS A 78 -5.52 -6.52 -19.32
CA HIS A 78 -6.93 -6.87 -19.06
C HIS A 78 -7.18 -7.42 -17.64
N LEU A 79 -6.38 -7.03 -16.65
CA LEU A 79 -6.58 -7.47 -15.27
C LEU A 79 -7.57 -6.55 -14.57
N THR A 80 -8.60 -7.14 -13.97
CA THR A 80 -9.58 -6.43 -13.14
C THR A 80 -9.55 -7.00 -11.71
N PRO A 81 -10.04 -6.28 -10.69
CA PRO A 81 -10.10 -6.81 -9.34
C PRO A 81 -11.09 -7.98 -9.16
N PHE A 82 -11.82 -8.37 -10.21
CA PHE A 82 -12.81 -9.43 -10.19
C PHE A 82 -12.50 -10.50 -11.24
N VAL A 83 -12.98 -11.72 -10.96
CA VAL A 83 -12.91 -12.86 -11.89
C VAL A 83 -14.35 -13.33 -12.13
N SER A 84 -14.64 -13.79 -13.35
CA SER A 84 -15.96 -14.38 -13.66
C SER A 84 -16.24 -15.58 -12.75
N ARG A 85 -17.50 -15.72 -12.30
CA ARG A 85 -17.95 -16.84 -11.47
C ARG A 85 -17.90 -18.19 -12.20
N GLU A 86 -17.76 -18.17 -13.52
CA GLU A 86 -17.60 -19.35 -14.36
C GLU A 86 -16.20 -19.96 -14.23
N VAL A 87 -15.19 -19.13 -13.91
CA VAL A 87 -13.82 -19.59 -13.69
C VAL A 87 -13.75 -20.31 -12.35
N ARG A 88 -13.40 -21.60 -12.38
CA ARG A 88 -13.21 -22.40 -11.17
C ARG A 88 -11.85 -22.09 -10.55
N SER A 89 -11.81 -22.02 -9.22
CA SER A 89 -10.56 -21.90 -8.48
C SER A 89 -9.82 -23.23 -8.49
N GLU A 90 -8.58 -23.24 -8.98
CA GLU A 90 -7.72 -24.42 -9.01
C GLU A 90 -6.48 -24.18 -8.13
N PRO A 91 -6.22 -25.05 -7.13
CA PRO A 91 -4.99 -24.96 -6.35
C PRO A 91 -3.80 -25.45 -7.20
N GLY A 92 -2.62 -24.84 -6.99
CA GLY A 92 -1.41 -25.31 -7.66
C GLY A 92 -1.03 -26.73 -7.24
N ASP A 93 -0.57 -27.54 -8.19
CA ASP A 93 -0.09 -28.89 -7.92
C ASP A 93 1.40 -28.87 -7.55
N TYR A 94 1.67 -29.12 -6.26
CA TYR A 94 3.02 -29.15 -5.69
C TYR A 94 3.29 -30.49 -4.98
N LYS A 95 2.62 -31.57 -5.38
CA LYS A 95 2.79 -32.90 -4.78
C LYS A 95 4.24 -33.37 -4.89
N GLY A 96 4.75 -33.93 -3.79
CA GLY A 96 6.13 -34.43 -3.72
C GLY A 96 7.19 -33.35 -3.43
N LEU A 97 6.81 -32.07 -3.42
CA LEU A 97 7.70 -30.98 -3.04
C LEU A 97 7.58 -30.73 -1.53
N ALA A 98 8.63 -31.04 -0.77
CA ALA A 98 8.66 -30.84 0.68
C ALA A 98 8.39 -29.38 1.11
N LYS A 99 8.74 -28.41 0.24
CA LYS A 99 8.52 -26.97 0.44
C LYS A 99 7.41 -26.37 -0.43
N GLY A 100 6.68 -27.23 -1.16
CA GLY A 100 5.59 -26.81 -2.05
C GLY A 100 6.01 -25.72 -3.05
N PRO A 101 5.27 -24.59 -3.16
CA PRO A 101 5.56 -23.51 -4.11
C PRO A 101 6.87 -22.76 -3.84
N GLN A 102 7.45 -22.91 -2.65
CA GLN A 102 8.71 -22.27 -2.25
C GLN A 102 9.92 -23.18 -2.46
N ASP A 103 9.75 -24.32 -3.12
CA ASP A 103 10.86 -25.24 -3.37
C ASP A 103 11.88 -24.63 -4.37
N PRO A 104 13.16 -24.49 -3.97
CA PRO A 104 14.16 -23.82 -4.79
C PRO A 104 14.59 -24.65 -6.00
N TYR A 105 14.58 -25.99 -5.90
CA TYR A 105 14.92 -26.86 -7.04
C TYR A 105 13.84 -26.76 -8.10
N PHE A 106 12.57 -26.78 -7.69
CA PHE A 106 11.46 -26.58 -8.61
C PHE A 106 11.56 -25.23 -9.34
N TYR A 107 11.86 -24.14 -8.63
CA TYR A 107 12.06 -22.83 -9.27
C TYR A 107 13.18 -22.84 -10.32
N VAL A 108 14.34 -23.40 -9.99
CA VAL A 108 15.49 -23.47 -10.91
C VAL A 108 15.17 -24.32 -12.14
N GLU A 109 14.45 -25.43 -11.97
CA GLU A 109 13.99 -26.23 -13.10
C GLU A 109 13.05 -25.46 -14.01
N GLN A 110 12.08 -24.73 -13.44
CA GLN A 110 11.16 -23.88 -14.22
C GLN A 110 11.94 -22.81 -14.98
N TRP A 111 12.88 -22.13 -14.33
CA TRP A 111 13.75 -21.14 -14.98
C TRP A 111 14.54 -21.75 -16.14
N LYS A 112 15.18 -22.91 -15.96
CA LYS A 112 15.89 -23.61 -17.06
C LYS A 112 14.97 -23.97 -18.22
N ARG A 113 13.73 -24.35 -17.94
CA ARG A 113 12.74 -24.74 -18.96
C ARG A 113 12.25 -23.54 -19.77
N TYR A 114 12.01 -22.39 -19.13
CA TYR A 114 11.36 -21.25 -19.76
C TYR A 114 12.31 -20.13 -20.19
N ASN A 115 13.41 -19.91 -19.45
CA ASN A 115 14.26 -18.73 -19.63
C ASN A 115 15.72 -18.96 -19.23
N GLY A 116 16.30 -20.10 -19.64
CA GLY A 116 17.63 -20.54 -19.22
C GLY A 116 18.83 -19.72 -19.72
N VAL A 117 18.63 -18.48 -20.17
CA VAL A 117 19.65 -17.61 -20.80
C VAL A 117 19.63 -16.17 -20.29
N ASP A 118 18.88 -15.87 -19.21
CA ASP A 118 18.80 -14.52 -18.61
C ASP A 118 20.16 -13.90 -18.26
#